data_AF-A0A7S0C303-F1
#
_entry.id   AF-A0A7S0C303-F1
#
_cell.length_a   1.000
_cell.length_b   1.000
_cell.length_c   1.000
_cell.angle_alpha   90.00
_cell.angle_beta   90.00
_cell.angle_gamma   90.00
#
_symmetry.space_group_name_H-M   'P 1'
#
loop_
_entity.id
_entity.type
_entity.pdbx_description
1 polymer ?
#
loop_
_entity_poly.entity_id
_entity_poly.type
_entity_poly.pdbx_seq_one_letter_code
_entity_poly.pdbx_strand_id
1 'polypeptide(L)'
;MSNNDVEAGAGAGASGVPEDPPPREGLAMISESTPMERATTGLAGIAVATAAASCILVGGTVVYAASALSGLIAPYAAYQQTKLTDIAALKETHEKVQAEVDRLELENKRLGASVEDLGATVDRLEDVENALDQLTATQGQNISAFAEQVEENKDILAQMKKNLRANVLQNLLSVIIRCDSDGSFTIDDEETDGLIKRIKTINGVMLHEDRFREAIRKSGGSLNAVIDVVKNLLSDKVKEGEEIFSIKES
;
A
#
# COMPACT_ATOMS: atom_id res chain seq x y z
N MET A 1 17.34 7.11 28.06
CA MET A 1 17.51 8.41 27.37
C MET A 1 18.67 8.27 26.41
N SER A 2 18.38 7.94 25.16
CA SER A 2 19.29 8.16 24.03
C SER A 2 18.37 8.41 22.83
N ASN A 3 18.65 9.50 22.13
CA ASN A 3 17.71 10.24 21.31
C ASN A 3 17.31 9.52 20.02
N ASN A 4 16.03 9.66 19.69
CA ASN A 4 15.52 9.60 18.33
C ASN A 4 16.07 10.79 17.55
N ASP A 5 16.86 10.54 16.51
CA ASP A 5 17.07 11.48 15.41
C ASP A 5 16.54 10.82 14.14
N VAL A 6 15.32 11.21 13.80
CA VAL A 6 14.66 10.93 12.53
C VAL A 6 15.30 11.86 11.50
N GLU A 7 16.16 11.33 10.64
CA GLU A 7 16.64 12.05 9.47
C GLU A 7 15.47 12.25 8.50
N ALA A 8 15.01 13.50 8.44
CA ALA A 8 14.03 13.98 7.50
C ALA A 8 14.62 13.93 6.07
N GLY A 9 13.90 13.25 5.18
CA GLY A 9 14.23 13.14 3.77
C GLY A 9 14.35 14.49 3.08
N ALA A 10 15.50 14.72 2.46
CA ALA A 10 15.73 15.79 1.50
C ALA A 10 15.07 15.42 0.16
N GLY A 11 13.76 15.65 0.05
CA GLY A 11 13.04 15.64 -1.22
C GLY A 11 13.27 16.94 -1.99
N ALA A 12 14.44 17.08 -2.62
CA ALA A 12 14.69 18.14 -3.61
C ALA A 12 14.17 17.70 -4.98
N GLY A 13 12.85 17.53 -5.10
CA GLY A 13 12.17 17.40 -6.38
C GLY A 13 11.75 18.78 -6.84
N ALA A 14 12.60 19.46 -7.60
CA ALA A 14 12.23 20.68 -8.30
C ALA A 14 11.13 20.34 -9.31
N SER A 15 9.87 20.57 -8.93
CA SER A 15 8.70 20.54 -9.81
C SER A 15 8.73 21.74 -10.76
N GLY A 16 9.69 21.73 -11.68
CA GLY A 16 9.63 22.55 -12.88
C GLY A 16 8.60 21.95 -13.81
N VAL A 17 7.31 22.22 -13.55
CA VAL A 17 6.25 21.96 -14.53
C VAL A 17 6.63 22.74 -15.79
N PRO A 18 6.90 22.08 -16.94
CA PRO A 18 7.14 22.78 -18.18
C PRO A 18 5.88 23.58 -18.53
N GLU A 19 6.03 24.89 -18.75
CA GLU A 19 4.94 25.76 -19.21
C GLU A 19 4.17 25.10 -20.36
N ASP A 20 2.84 25.12 -20.27
CA ASP A 20 1.99 24.53 -21.29
C ASP A 20 2.29 25.16 -22.66
N PRO A 21 2.46 24.36 -23.72
CA PRO A 21 2.70 24.90 -25.05
C PRO A 21 1.51 25.76 -25.48
N PRO A 22 1.76 26.87 -26.20
CA PRO A 22 0.72 27.82 -26.55
C PRO A 22 -0.45 27.18 -27.30
N PRO A 23 -1.66 27.74 -27.16
CA PRO A 23 -2.88 27.23 -27.78
C PRO A 23 -2.70 26.99 -29.28
N ARG A 24 -3.32 25.92 -29.80
CA ARG A 24 -3.28 25.57 -31.22
C ARG A 24 -3.96 26.68 -32.03
N GLU A 25 -3.16 27.55 -32.62
CA GLU A 25 -3.65 28.53 -33.60
C GLU A 25 -3.88 27.77 -34.92
N GLY A 26 -5.15 27.50 -35.22
CA GLY A 26 -5.54 26.76 -36.41
C GLY A 26 -4.95 27.40 -37.66
N LEU A 27 -4.45 26.57 -38.57
CA LEU A 27 -3.85 26.99 -39.84
C LEU A 27 -4.81 27.93 -40.58
N ALA A 28 -4.54 29.22 -40.51
CA ALA A 28 -5.25 30.22 -41.29
C ALA A 28 -4.98 29.91 -42.77
N MET A 29 -6.06 29.66 -43.51
CA MET A 29 -6.03 29.43 -44.95
C MET A 29 -5.32 30.63 -45.60
N ILE A 30 -4.16 30.38 -46.21
CA ILE A 30 -3.35 31.42 -46.82
C ILE A 30 -4.21 32.07 -47.90
N SER A 31 -4.46 33.37 -47.76
CA SER A 31 -5.31 34.12 -48.68
C SER A 31 -4.72 34.06 -50.09
N GLU A 32 -5.44 33.42 -51.02
CA GLU A 32 -5.05 33.16 -52.41
C GLU A 32 -4.76 34.42 -53.25
N SER A 33 -4.89 35.63 -52.71
CA SER A 33 -4.43 36.84 -53.41
C SER A 33 -4.04 37.92 -52.42
N THR A 34 -2.75 38.24 -52.41
CA THR A 34 -2.21 39.30 -51.56
C THR A 34 -2.73 40.65 -52.07
N PRO A 35 -3.10 41.63 -51.22
CA PRO A 35 -3.55 42.95 -51.68
C PRO A 35 -2.57 43.64 -52.64
N MET A 36 -1.28 43.34 -52.49
CA MET A 36 -0.21 43.82 -53.36
C MET A 36 -0.24 43.21 -54.77
N GLU A 37 -0.69 41.96 -54.92
CA GLU A 37 -0.89 41.28 -56.21
C GLU A 37 -2.08 41.88 -56.96
N ARG A 38 -3.20 42.11 -56.27
CA ARG A 38 -4.37 42.77 -56.86
C ARG A 38 -4.04 44.19 -57.34
N ALA A 39 -3.25 44.92 -56.57
CA ALA A 39 -2.82 46.27 -56.94
C ALA A 39 -1.93 46.29 -58.19
N THR A 40 -0.99 45.36 -58.31
CA THR A 40 -0.09 45.31 -59.48
C THR A 40 -0.72 44.68 -60.71
N THR A 41 -1.59 43.68 -60.58
CA THR A 41 -2.41 43.22 -61.71
C THR A 41 -3.33 44.33 -62.21
N GLY A 42 -3.91 45.12 -61.29
CA GLY A 42 -4.69 46.32 -61.62
C GLY A 42 -3.86 47.37 -62.35
N LEU A 43 -2.68 47.72 -61.83
CA LEU A 43 -1.75 48.66 -62.46
C LEU A 43 -1.27 48.18 -63.84
N ALA A 44 -0.97 46.89 -63.99
CA ALA A 44 -0.60 46.29 -65.26
C ALA A 44 -1.74 46.41 -66.28
N GLY A 45 -2.99 46.17 -65.86
CA GLY A 45 -4.17 46.36 -66.70
C GLY A 45 -4.35 47.81 -67.16
N ILE A 46 -4.19 48.78 -66.24
CA ILE A 46 -4.24 50.21 -66.57
C ILE A 46 -3.12 50.60 -67.54
N ALA A 47 -1.91 50.08 -67.34
CA ALA A 47 -0.77 50.36 -68.21
C ALA A 47 -1.00 49.84 -69.63
N VAL A 48 -1.53 48.62 -69.78
CA VAL A 48 -1.86 48.05 -71.11
C VAL A 48 -2.99 48.83 -71.78
N ALA A 49 -4.04 49.19 -71.05
CA ALA A 49 -5.15 50.00 -71.58
C ALA A 49 -4.68 51.40 -72.03
N THR A 50 -3.79 52.03 -71.24
CA THR A 50 -3.21 53.35 -71.55
C THR A 50 -2.28 53.27 -72.77
N ALA A 51 -1.47 52.21 -72.89
CA ALA A 51 -0.62 51.97 -74.05
C ALA A 51 -1.45 51.76 -75.33
N ALA A 52 -2.54 51.00 -75.24
CA ALA A 52 -3.48 50.80 -76.34
C ALA A 52 -4.17 52.10 -76.77
N ALA A 53 -4.66 52.90 -75.81
CA ALA A 53 -5.24 54.21 -76.08
C ALA A 53 -4.22 55.17 -76.72
N SER A 54 -2.97 55.16 -76.25
CA SER A 54 -1.89 56.00 -76.79
C SER A 54 -1.55 55.64 -78.24
N CYS A 55 -1.56 54.35 -78.59
CA CYS A 55 -1.37 53.89 -79.97
C CYS A 55 -2.47 54.38 -80.92
N ILE A 56 -3.71 54.52 -80.44
CA ILE A 56 -4.87 54.93 -81.24
C ILE A 56 -4.91 56.46 -81.42
N LEU A 57 -4.59 57.22 -80.38
CA LEU A 57 -4.80 58.68 -80.35
C LEU A 57 -3.67 59.50 -80.99
N VAL A 58 -2.40 59.10 -80.81
CA VAL A 58 -1.25 59.96 -81.17
C VAL A 58 -0.60 59.55 -82.50
N GLY A 59 -0.59 58.26 -82.82
CA GLY A 59 -0.06 57.72 -84.09
C GLY A 59 1.39 58.12 -84.40
N GLY A 60 2.36 57.31 -83.98
CA GLY A 60 3.78 57.53 -84.29
C GLY A 60 4.65 56.29 -84.09
N THR A 61 5.69 56.12 -84.92
CA THR A 61 6.58 54.92 -84.90
C THR A 61 7.24 54.69 -83.55
N VAL A 62 7.62 55.77 -82.85
CA VAL A 62 8.19 55.72 -81.49
C VAL A 62 7.16 55.23 -80.46
N VAL A 63 5.89 55.62 -80.61
CA VAL A 63 4.80 55.21 -79.69
C VAL A 63 4.48 53.74 -79.85
N TYR A 64 4.46 53.22 -81.09
CA TYR A 64 4.26 51.78 -81.32
C TYR A 64 5.38 50.93 -80.71
N ALA A 65 6.64 51.37 -80.83
CA ALA A 65 7.77 50.68 -80.23
C ALA A 65 7.72 50.69 -78.70
N ALA A 66 7.38 51.83 -78.09
CA ALA A 66 7.23 51.95 -76.64
C ALA A 66 6.08 51.08 -76.10
N SER A 67 4.91 51.12 -76.74
CA SER A 67 3.74 50.32 -76.34
C SER A 67 3.98 48.81 -76.48
N ALA A 68 4.72 48.36 -77.49
CA ALA A 68 5.08 46.95 -77.64
C ALA A 68 5.99 46.45 -76.51
N LEU A 69 6.98 47.26 -76.10
CA LEU A 69 7.87 46.93 -74.99
C LEU A 69 7.12 46.93 -73.65
N SER A 70 6.30 47.93 -73.38
CA SER A 70 5.50 47.99 -72.15
C SER A 70 4.47 46.85 -72.07
N GLY A 71 3.91 46.43 -73.20
CA GLY A 71 2.99 45.29 -73.28
C GLY A 71 3.62 43.95 -72.92
N LEU A 72 4.94 43.79 -73.09
CA LEU A 72 5.67 42.57 -72.69
C LEU A 72 6.14 42.60 -71.23
N ILE A 73 6.53 43.78 -70.74
CA ILE A 73 7.02 43.94 -69.36
C ILE A 73 5.89 43.73 -68.34
N ALA A 74 4.68 44.21 -68.64
CA ALA A 74 3.52 44.09 -67.74
C ALA A 74 3.16 42.63 -67.36
N PRO A 75 2.98 41.68 -68.29
CA PRO A 75 2.69 40.28 -67.94
C PRO A 75 3.89 39.59 -67.29
N TYR A 76 5.12 39.95 -67.67
CA TYR A 76 6.33 39.40 -67.06
C TYR A 76 6.47 39.82 -65.59
N ALA A 77 6.22 41.10 -65.28
CA ALA A 77 6.23 41.61 -63.91
C ALA A 77 5.12 40.97 -63.06
N ALA A 78 3.91 40.81 -63.63
CA ALA A 78 2.82 40.11 -62.95
C ALA A 78 3.20 38.65 -62.62
N TYR A 79 3.83 37.93 -63.57
CA TYR A 79 4.30 36.56 -63.34
C TYR A 79 5.43 36.46 -62.30
N GLN A 80 6.36 37.43 -62.28
CA GLN A 80 7.39 37.44 -61.24
C GLN A 80 6.81 37.67 -59.85
N GLN A 81 5.79 38.52 -59.74
CA GLN A 81 5.19 38.84 -58.47
C GLN A 81 4.37 37.69 -57.87
N THR A 82 3.69 36.89 -58.70
CA THR A 82 3.05 35.66 -58.21
C THR A 82 4.08 34.69 -57.66
N LYS A 83 5.23 34.52 -58.35
CA LYS A 83 6.33 33.68 -57.84
C LYS A 83 6.94 34.17 -56.53
N LEU A 84 7.10 35.49 -56.36
CA LEU A 84 7.58 36.06 -55.10
C LEU A 84 6.58 35.83 -53.96
N THR A 85 5.28 35.89 -54.27
CA THR A 85 4.20 35.64 -53.30
C THR A 85 4.18 34.16 -52.88
N ASP A 86 4.31 33.24 -53.84
CA ASP A 86 4.41 31.80 -53.56
C ASP A 86 5.61 31.48 -52.66
N ILE A 87 6.77 32.09 -52.93
CA ILE A 87 7.98 31.89 -52.12
C ILE A 87 7.80 32.46 -50.71
N ALA A 88 7.16 33.62 -50.57
CA ALA A 88 6.87 34.21 -49.27
C ALA A 88 5.92 33.32 -48.46
N ALA A 89 4.85 32.82 -49.09
CA ALA A 89 3.92 31.88 -48.48
C ALA A 89 4.61 30.58 -48.06
N LEU A 90 5.51 30.05 -48.90
CA LEU A 90 6.23 28.81 -48.62
C LEU A 90 7.26 28.96 -47.49
N LYS A 91 7.83 30.16 -47.31
CA LYS A 91 8.67 30.47 -46.15
C LYS A 91 7.86 30.52 -44.88
N GLU A 92 6.70 31.19 -44.91
CA GLU A 92 5.80 31.26 -43.75
C GLU A 92 5.31 29.86 -43.34
N THR A 93 4.96 29.00 -44.30
CA THR A 93 4.59 27.61 -43.98
C THR A 93 5.76 26.81 -43.45
N HIS A 94 6.97 27.01 -43.98
CA HIS A 94 8.16 26.34 -43.47
C HIS A 94 8.45 26.75 -42.02
N GLU A 95 8.36 28.04 -41.69
CA GLU A 95 8.52 28.54 -40.32
C GLU A 95 7.46 27.97 -39.37
N LYS A 96 6.19 27.88 -39.80
CA LYS A 96 5.12 27.26 -39.01
C LYS A 96 5.33 25.76 -38.80
N VAL A 97 5.72 25.04 -39.84
CA VAL A 97 6.03 23.60 -39.76
C VAL A 97 7.24 23.37 -38.85
N GLN A 98 8.27 24.21 -38.93
CA GLN A 98 9.42 24.12 -38.04
C GLN A 98 8.99 24.35 -36.58
N ALA A 99 8.15 25.34 -36.32
CA ALA A 99 7.60 25.58 -34.98
C ALA A 99 6.76 24.40 -34.46
N GLU A 100 5.99 23.73 -35.32
CA GLU A 100 5.27 22.51 -34.96
C GLU A 100 6.22 21.34 -34.66
N VAL A 101 7.29 21.17 -35.43
CA VAL A 101 8.31 20.14 -35.18
C VAL A 101 9.02 20.39 -33.85
N ASP A 102 9.46 21.62 -33.59
CA ASP A 102 10.12 21.98 -32.34
C ASP A 102 9.20 21.75 -31.13
N ARG A 103 7.90 22.06 -31.29
CA ARG A 103 6.88 21.77 -30.28
C ARG A 103 6.69 20.26 -30.06
N LEU A 104 6.58 19.48 -31.12
CA LEU A 104 6.43 18.03 -31.03
C LEU A 104 7.67 17.39 -30.39
N GLU A 105 8.86 17.91 -30.66
CA GLU A 105 10.09 17.46 -30.00
C GLU A 105 10.02 17.72 -28.49
N LEU A 106 9.51 18.88 -28.07
CA LEU A 106 9.31 19.21 -26.66
C LEU A 106 8.27 18.30 -26.01
N GLU A 107 7.13 18.08 -26.66
CA GLU A 107 6.09 17.15 -26.19
C GLU A 107 6.63 15.71 -26.07
N ASN A 108 7.47 15.27 -27.01
CA ASN A 108 8.10 13.95 -26.98
C ASN A 108 9.12 13.83 -25.83
N LYS A 109 9.95 14.85 -25.60
CA LYS A 109 10.85 14.91 -24.42
C LYS A 109 10.06 14.85 -23.10
N ARG A 110 8.95 15.57 -23.01
CA ARG A 110 8.08 15.56 -21.82
C ARG A 110 7.46 14.17 -21.58
N LEU A 111 7.00 13.53 -22.65
CA LEU A 111 6.44 12.20 -22.57
C LEU A 111 7.52 11.18 -22.17
N GLY A 112 8.73 11.30 -22.70
CA GLY A 112 9.88 10.49 -22.31
C GLY A 112 10.20 10.60 -20.82
N ALA A 113 10.23 11.82 -20.27
CA ALA A 113 10.40 12.04 -18.83
C ALA A 113 9.26 11.42 -18.01
N SER A 114 8.01 11.51 -18.49
CA SER A 114 6.86 10.90 -17.81
C SER A 114 6.94 9.37 -17.79
N VAL A 115 7.48 8.75 -18.85
CA VAL A 115 7.72 7.31 -18.91
C VAL A 115 8.83 6.88 -17.94
N GLU A 116 9.88 7.69 -17.81
CA GLU A 116 10.96 7.47 -16.84
C GLU A 116 10.43 7.54 -15.39
N ASP A 117 9.62 8.54 -15.07
CA ASP A 117 8.96 8.66 -13.76
C ASP A 117 8.03 7.47 -13.47
N LEU A 118 7.29 7.00 -14.48
CA LEU A 118 6.45 5.82 -14.37
C LEU A 118 7.30 4.56 -14.14
N GLY A 119 8.43 4.43 -14.84
CA GLY A 119 9.40 3.35 -14.63
C GLY A 119 9.92 3.32 -13.20
N ALA A 120 10.37 4.47 -12.68
CA ALA A 120 10.83 4.59 -11.30
C ALA A 120 9.71 4.27 -10.28
N THR A 121 8.46 4.54 -10.62
CA THR A 121 7.30 4.17 -9.78
C THR A 121 7.05 2.67 -9.81
N VAL A 122 7.20 2.02 -10.96
CA VAL A 122 7.10 0.55 -11.10
C VAL A 122 8.20 -0.14 -10.32
N ASP A 123 9.45 0.32 -10.42
CA ASP A 123 10.59 -0.24 -9.66
C ASP A 123 10.33 -0.18 -8.14
N ARG A 124 9.78 0.94 -7.65
CA ARG A 124 9.38 1.06 -6.23
C ARG A 124 8.26 0.11 -5.84
N LEU A 125 7.31 -0.15 -6.74
CA LEU A 125 6.24 -1.10 -6.48
C LEU A 125 6.77 -2.54 -6.44
N GLU A 126 7.72 -2.89 -7.29
CA GLU A 126 8.43 -4.17 -7.26
C GLU A 126 9.22 -4.35 -5.94
N ASP A 127 9.91 -3.31 -5.47
CA ASP A 127 10.59 -3.32 -4.17
C ASP A 127 9.61 -3.55 -3.01
N VAL A 128 8.43 -2.91 -3.07
CA VAL A 128 7.37 -3.09 -2.06
C VAL A 128 6.77 -4.50 -2.12
N GLU A 129 6.54 -5.07 -3.29
CA GLU A 129 6.07 -6.45 -3.48
C GLU A 129 7.08 -7.44 -2.87
N ASN A 130 8.36 -7.28 -3.19
CA ASN A 130 9.44 -8.10 -2.65
C ASN A 130 9.53 -8.00 -1.11
N ALA A 131 9.35 -6.80 -0.55
CA ALA A 131 9.31 -6.61 0.89
C ALA A 131 8.08 -7.28 1.53
N LEU A 132 6.93 -7.22 0.85
CA LEU A 132 5.69 -7.86 1.31
C LEU A 132 5.79 -9.38 1.28
N ASP A 133 6.44 -9.95 0.28
CA ASP A 133 6.71 -11.39 0.17
C ASP A 133 7.66 -11.87 1.28
N GLN A 134 8.74 -11.13 1.54
CA GLN A 134 9.65 -11.43 2.66
C GLN A 134 8.94 -11.33 4.01
N LEU A 135 8.08 -10.33 4.19
CA LEU A 135 7.30 -10.18 5.42
C LEU A 135 6.30 -11.32 5.58
N THR A 136 5.64 -11.75 4.50
CA THR A 136 4.69 -12.86 4.51
C THR A 136 5.38 -14.19 4.81
N ALA A 137 6.57 -14.43 4.23
CA ALA A 137 7.39 -15.58 4.55
C ALA A 137 7.80 -15.60 6.04
N THR A 138 8.16 -14.44 6.59
CA THR A 138 8.58 -14.30 7.99
C THR A 138 7.38 -14.41 8.96
N GLN A 139 6.24 -13.79 8.65
CA GLN A 139 5.03 -13.84 9.48
C GLN A 139 4.38 -15.23 9.46
N GLY A 140 4.37 -15.93 8.31
CA GLY A 140 3.89 -17.31 8.21
C GLY A 140 4.65 -18.27 9.11
N GLN A 141 5.98 -18.11 9.19
CA GLN A 141 6.83 -18.90 10.10
C GLN A 141 6.65 -18.52 11.58
N ASN A 142 6.40 -17.25 11.88
CA ASN A 142 6.18 -16.79 13.25
C ASN A 142 4.82 -17.25 13.81
N ILE A 143 3.78 -17.39 12.98
CA ILE A 143 2.47 -17.90 13.42
C ILE A 143 2.57 -19.38 13.80
N SER A 144 3.30 -20.21 13.03
CA SER A 144 3.53 -21.61 13.41
C SER A 144 4.36 -21.73 14.68
N ALA A 145 5.42 -20.94 14.82
CA ALA A 145 6.25 -20.93 16.03
C ALA A 145 5.48 -20.45 17.26
N PHE A 146 4.60 -19.45 17.10
CA PHE A 146 3.73 -18.99 18.18
C PHE A 146 2.69 -20.03 18.57
N ALA A 147 2.07 -20.71 17.60
CA ALA A 147 1.13 -21.80 17.88
C ALA A 147 1.81 -22.96 18.63
N GLU A 148 3.01 -23.35 18.19
CA GLU A 148 3.84 -24.36 18.85
C GLU A 148 4.19 -23.94 20.28
N GLN A 149 4.59 -22.69 20.50
CA GLN A 149 4.91 -22.17 21.82
C GLN A 149 3.68 -22.11 22.75
N VAL A 150 2.49 -21.82 22.23
CA VAL A 150 1.25 -21.87 23.01
C VAL A 150 0.89 -23.30 23.38
N GLU A 151 1.11 -24.26 22.49
CA GLU A 151 0.88 -25.68 22.76
C GLU A 151 1.87 -26.22 23.80
N GLU A 152 3.15 -25.90 23.67
CA GLU A 152 4.18 -26.24 24.68
C GLU A 152 3.86 -25.62 26.05
N ASN A 153 3.40 -24.37 26.09
CA ASN A 153 2.98 -23.74 27.34
C ASN A 153 1.76 -24.43 27.97
N LYS A 154 0.79 -24.90 27.16
CA LYS A 154 -0.35 -25.68 27.67
C LYS A 154 0.12 -26.99 28.30
N ASP A 155 1.06 -27.67 27.66
CA ASP A 155 1.63 -28.91 28.18
C ASP A 155 2.42 -28.69 29.47
N ILE A 156 3.23 -27.63 29.54
CA ILE A 156 3.94 -27.22 30.76
C ILE A 156 2.94 -26.93 31.87
N LEU A 157 1.88 -26.16 31.61
CA LEU A 157 0.85 -25.88 32.60
C LEU A 157 0.13 -27.15 33.07
N ALA A 158 -0.16 -28.09 32.18
CA ALA A 158 -0.75 -29.37 32.54
C ALA A 158 0.18 -30.20 33.44
N GLN A 159 1.49 -30.23 33.14
CA GLN A 159 2.50 -30.88 33.97
C GLN A 159 2.65 -30.19 35.33
N MET A 160 2.64 -28.85 35.38
CA MET A 160 2.69 -28.10 36.63
C MET A 160 1.45 -28.36 37.50
N LYS A 161 0.25 -28.39 36.90
CA LYS A 161 -0.99 -28.76 37.61
C LYS A 161 -0.90 -30.19 38.18
N LYS A 162 -0.37 -31.14 37.41
CA LYS A 162 -0.14 -32.52 37.87
C LYS A 162 0.86 -32.59 39.01
N ASN A 163 1.97 -31.85 38.93
CA ASN A 163 2.98 -31.79 39.99
C ASN A 163 2.44 -31.15 41.28
N LEU A 164 1.65 -30.08 41.16
CA LEU A 164 0.98 -29.44 42.29
C LEU A 164 0.01 -30.42 42.97
N ARG A 165 -0.84 -31.11 42.18
CA ARG A 165 -1.75 -32.15 42.66
C ARG A 165 -1.02 -33.29 43.37
N ALA A 166 0.10 -33.76 42.82
CA ALA A 166 0.91 -34.80 43.44
C ALA A 166 1.54 -34.33 44.76
N ASN A 167 2.04 -33.09 44.83
CA ASN A 167 2.61 -32.53 46.04
C ASN A 167 1.54 -32.36 47.14
N VAL A 168 0.37 -31.85 46.78
CA VAL A 168 -0.80 -31.74 47.67
C VAL A 168 -1.21 -33.12 48.19
N LEU A 169 -1.33 -34.11 47.30
CA LEU A 169 -1.67 -35.49 47.68
C LEU A 169 -0.65 -36.07 48.68
N GLN A 170 0.64 -35.89 48.42
CA GLN A 170 1.70 -36.37 49.30
C GLN A 170 1.61 -35.71 50.69
N ASN A 171 1.37 -34.40 50.75
CA ASN A 171 1.19 -33.68 52.01
C ASN A 171 -0.04 -34.20 52.76
N LEU A 172 -1.18 -34.37 52.08
CA LEU A 172 -2.40 -34.93 52.67
C LEU A 172 -2.19 -36.34 53.21
N LEU A 173 -1.55 -37.22 52.44
CA LEU A 173 -1.24 -38.59 52.87
C LEU A 173 -0.34 -38.59 54.12
N SER A 174 0.66 -37.70 54.17
CA SER A 174 1.53 -37.58 55.35
C SER A 174 0.78 -37.13 56.61
N VAL A 175 -0.21 -36.25 56.45
CA VAL A 175 -1.03 -35.76 57.57
C VAL A 175 -1.97 -36.85 58.06
N ILE A 176 -2.58 -37.60 57.14
CA ILE A 176 -3.46 -38.73 57.46
C ILE A 176 -2.69 -39.83 58.22
N ILE A 177 -1.52 -40.23 57.71
CA ILE A 177 -0.68 -41.25 58.37
C ILE A 177 -0.21 -40.79 59.76
N ARG A 178 0.02 -39.49 59.97
CA ARG A 178 0.39 -38.91 61.28
C ARG A 178 -0.80 -38.67 62.21
N CYS A 179 -2.03 -38.86 61.75
CA CYS A 179 -3.21 -38.67 62.57
C CYS A 179 -3.54 -39.94 63.35
N ASP A 180 -3.36 -41.11 62.72
CA ASP A 180 -3.42 -42.43 63.36
C ASP A 180 -2.32 -42.54 64.42
N SER A 181 -2.71 -42.31 65.68
CA SER A 181 -1.78 -42.24 66.82
C SER A 181 -1.76 -43.54 67.62
N ASP A 182 -2.80 -44.36 67.48
CA ASP A 182 -3.00 -45.60 68.21
C ASP A 182 -2.72 -46.86 67.37
N GLY A 183 -2.47 -46.70 66.06
CA GLY A 183 -2.15 -47.78 65.14
C GLY A 183 -3.37 -48.65 64.84
N SER A 184 -4.57 -48.16 65.10
CA SER A 184 -5.83 -48.87 64.85
C SER A 184 -6.18 -48.93 63.36
N PHE A 185 -5.51 -48.12 62.52
CA PHE A 185 -5.81 -47.95 61.10
C PHE A 185 -7.28 -47.53 60.82
N THR A 186 -7.94 -46.98 61.84
CA THR A 186 -9.31 -46.46 61.79
C THR A 186 -9.33 -45.05 62.33
N ILE A 187 -9.99 -44.13 61.63
CA ILE A 187 -10.11 -42.72 62.03
C ILE A 187 -11.45 -42.53 62.73
N ASP A 188 -11.39 -42.25 64.03
CA ASP A 188 -12.57 -41.98 64.85
C ASP A 188 -13.09 -40.55 64.66
N ASP A 189 -14.31 -40.26 65.15
CA ASP A 189 -14.94 -38.94 65.03
C ASP A 189 -14.09 -37.82 65.71
N GLU A 190 -13.36 -38.15 66.79
CA GLU A 190 -12.45 -37.21 67.49
C GLU A 190 -11.16 -36.95 66.68
N GLU A 191 -10.63 -37.97 66.02
CA GLU A 191 -9.44 -37.85 65.16
C GLU A 191 -9.77 -37.15 63.84
N THR A 192 -11.00 -37.31 63.36
CA THR A 192 -11.53 -36.62 62.18
C THR A 192 -11.46 -35.10 62.36
N ASP A 193 -11.77 -34.57 63.53
CA ASP A 193 -11.65 -33.14 63.85
C ASP A 193 -10.20 -32.65 63.81
N GLY A 194 -9.28 -33.46 64.34
CA GLY A 194 -7.85 -33.19 64.31
C GLY A 194 -7.30 -33.18 62.88
N LEU A 195 -7.72 -34.15 62.08
CA LEU A 195 -7.34 -34.30 60.68
C LEU A 195 -7.81 -33.10 59.86
N ILE A 196 -9.08 -32.69 60.03
CA ILE A 196 -9.67 -31.53 59.36
C ILE A 196 -8.88 -30.24 59.65
N LYS A 197 -8.53 -29.98 60.92
CA LYS A 197 -7.74 -28.79 61.29
C LYS A 197 -6.35 -28.80 60.65
N ARG A 198 -5.69 -29.95 60.61
CA ARG A 198 -4.36 -30.10 59.99
C ARG A 198 -4.42 -29.93 58.47
N ILE A 199 -5.43 -30.50 57.81
CA ILE A 199 -5.65 -30.33 56.37
C ILE A 199 -5.89 -28.88 55.99
N LYS A 200 -6.68 -28.14 56.78
CA LYS A 200 -6.91 -26.69 56.57
C LYS A 200 -5.64 -25.83 56.65
N THR A 201 -4.56 -26.35 57.23
CA THR A 201 -3.28 -25.65 57.34
C THR A 201 -2.41 -25.86 56.09
N ILE A 202 -2.77 -26.79 55.20
CA ILE A 202 -2.04 -27.04 53.95
C ILE A 202 -2.38 -25.95 52.94
N ASN A 203 -1.36 -25.21 52.49
CA ASN A 203 -1.52 -24.16 51.48
C ASN A 203 -2.00 -24.76 50.15
N GLY A 204 -3.00 -24.11 49.54
CA GLY A 204 -3.51 -24.47 48.21
C GLY A 204 -4.67 -25.46 48.19
N VAL A 205 -5.21 -25.88 49.34
CA VAL A 205 -6.34 -26.82 49.43
C VAL A 205 -7.50 -26.21 50.22
N MET A 206 -8.70 -26.27 49.65
CA MET A 206 -9.97 -25.95 50.29
C MET A 206 -10.68 -27.27 50.61
N LEU A 207 -10.96 -27.50 51.90
CA LEU A 207 -11.63 -28.69 52.40
C LEU A 207 -13.11 -28.40 52.66
N HIS A 208 -14.01 -29.19 52.05
CA HIS A 208 -15.42 -29.19 52.40
C HIS A 208 -15.65 -30.15 53.58
N GLU A 209 -15.58 -29.62 54.80
CA GLU A 209 -15.62 -30.40 56.05
C GLU A 209 -16.81 -31.35 56.14
N ASP A 210 -18.02 -30.87 55.79
CA ASP A 210 -19.24 -31.65 55.88
C ASP A 210 -19.20 -32.89 54.99
N ARG A 211 -18.68 -32.73 53.77
CA ARG A 211 -18.54 -33.81 52.79
C ARG A 211 -17.43 -34.77 53.15
N PHE A 212 -16.34 -34.26 53.71
CA PHE A 212 -15.24 -35.07 54.17
C PHE A 212 -15.67 -35.97 55.34
N ARG A 213 -16.39 -35.41 56.32
CA ARG A 213 -16.98 -36.17 57.43
C ARG A 213 -17.97 -37.23 56.94
N GLU A 214 -18.83 -36.86 56.00
CA GLU A 214 -19.80 -37.80 55.43
C GLU A 214 -19.11 -38.94 54.67
N ALA A 215 -18.03 -38.64 53.94
CA ALA A 215 -17.25 -39.64 53.22
C ALA A 215 -16.52 -40.60 54.16
N ILE A 216 -15.96 -40.11 55.27
CA ILE A 216 -15.32 -40.94 56.31
C ILE A 216 -16.34 -41.84 57.01
N ARG A 217 -17.51 -41.30 57.36
CA ARG A 217 -18.58 -42.08 58.01
C ARG A 217 -19.15 -43.16 57.08
N LYS A 218 -19.35 -42.84 55.81
CA LYS A 218 -19.82 -43.79 54.79
C LYS A 218 -18.82 -44.92 54.54
N SER A 219 -17.53 -44.64 54.70
CA SER A 219 -16.46 -45.62 54.48
C SER A 219 -16.05 -46.41 55.70
N GLY A 220 -16.75 -46.22 56.83
CA GLY A 220 -16.50 -46.94 58.08
C GLY A 220 -15.20 -46.54 58.77
N GLY A 221 -14.67 -45.33 58.49
CA GLY A 221 -13.48 -44.80 59.16
C GLY A 221 -12.16 -45.45 58.77
N SER A 222 -12.15 -46.49 57.91
CA SER A 222 -10.90 -47.19 57.58
C SER A 222 -9.89 -46.30 56.84
N LEU A 223 -8.63 -46.33 57.28
CA LEU A 223 -7.53 -45.54 56.68
C LEU A 223 -7.45 -45.72 55.16
N ASN A 224 -7.60 -46.95 54.67
CA ASN A 224 -7.57 -47.26 53.25
C ASN A 224 -8.68 -46.53 52.47
N ALA A 225 -9.88 -46.45 53.04
CA ALA A 225 -10.96 -45.75 52.38
C ALA A 225 -10.81 -44.23 52.46
N VAL A 226 -10.19 -43.69 53.51
CA VAL A 226 -9.79 -42.27 53.56
C VAL A 226 -8.75 -41.97 52.49
N ILE A 227 -7.77 -42.86 52.29
CA ILE A 227 -6.78 -42.74 51.21
C ILE A 227 -7.47 -42.74 49.84
N ASP A 228 -8.48 -43.61 49.63
CA ASP A 228 -9.21 -43.65 48.37
C ASP A 228 -10.08 -42.40 48.16
N VAL A 229 -10.65 -41.82 49.23
CA VAL A 229 -11.33 -40.52 49.20
C VAL A 229 -10.37 -39.40 48.81
N VAL A 230 -9.11 -39.43 49.28
CA VAL A 230 -8.09 -38.44 48.91
C VAL A 230 -7.55 -38.69 47.50
N LYS A 231 -7.44 -39.93 47.02
CA LYS A 231 -7.06 -40.22 45.63
C LYS A 231 -8.06 -39.64 44.61
N ASN A 232 -9.30 -39.40 45.00
CA ASN A 232 -10.27 -38.70 44.14
C ASN A 232 -9.81 -37.28 43.75
N LEU A 233 -8.90 -36.64 44.50
CA LEU A 233 -8.25 -35.37 44.12
C LEU A 233 -7.41 -35.44 42.83
N LEU A 234 -6.93 -36.63 42.47
CA LEU A 234 -6.15 -36.82 41.24
C LEU A 234 -7.02 -37.11 40.02
N SER A 235 -8.32 -37.33 40.21
CA SER A 235 -9.22 -37.83 39.18
C SER A 235 -10.03 -36.67 38.59
N ASP A 236 -9.76 -36.29 37.33
CA ASP A 236 -10.51 -35.24 36.59
C ASP A 236 -11.99 -35.60 36.28
N LYS A 237 -12.55 -36.61 36.94
CA LYS A 237 -13.85 -37.23 36.65
C LYS A 237 -14.89 -37.05 37.77
N VAL A 238 -14.59 -36.26 38.79
CA VAL A 238 -15.59 -35.96 39.84
C VAL A 238 -16.54 -34.89 39.31
N LYS A 239 -17.85 -35.09 39.46
CA LYS A 239 -18.86 -34.12 39.01
C LYS A 239 -18.67 -32.80 39.74
N GLU A 240 -18.74 -31.70 39.00
CA GLU A 240 -18.68 -30.34 39.52
C GLU A 240 -19.72 -30.18 40.63
N GLY A 241 -19.28 -29.91 41.86
CA GLY A 241 -20.15 -29.82 43.03
C GLY A 241 -20.22 -31.06 43.93
N GLU A 242 -19.51 -32.15 43.66
CA GLU A 242 -19.31 -33.29 44.59
C GLU A 242 -17.89 -33.37 45.15
N GLU A 243 -17.03 -32.43 44.78
CA GLU A 243 -15.64 -32.38 45.22
C GLU A 243 -15.56 -32.19 46.75
N ILE A 244 -14.77 -33.05 47.39
CA ILE A 244 -14.46 -32.99 48.83
C ILE A 244 -13.31 -32.00 49.07
N PHE A 245 -12.45 -31.84 48.07
CA PHE A 245 -11.29 -30.96 48.09
C PHE A 245 -11.25 -30.17 46.80
N SER A 246 -11.05 -28.86 46.90
CA SER A 246 -10.81 -27.98 45.75
C SER A 246 -9.43 -27.32 45.88
N ILE A 247 -8.71 -27.17 44.76
CA ILE A 247 -7.39 -26.53 44.75
C ILE A 247 -7.60 -25.03 44.58
N LYS A 248 -7.03 -24.22 45.47
CA LYS A 248 -7.11 -22.77 45.35
C LYS A 248 -6.12 -22.29 44.28
N GLU A 249 -6.62 -21.98 43.09
CA GLU A 249 -5.84 -21.21 42.11
C GLU A 249 -5.59 -19.81 42.71
N SER A 250 -4.31 -19.43 42.81
CA SER A 250 -3.88 -18.11 43.32
C SER A 250 -3.76 -17.12 42.18
#